data_AF-A0A502T8E3-F1
#
_entry.id   AF-A0A502T8E3-F1
#
_cell.length_a   1.000
_cell.length_b   1.000
_cell.length_c   1.000
_cell.angle_alpha   90.00
_cell.angle_beta   90.00
_cell.angle_gamma   90.00
#
_symmetry.space_group_name_H-M   'P 1'
#
loop_
_entity.id
_entity.type
_entity.pdbx_description
1 polymer ?
#
loop_
_entity_poly.entity_id
_entity_poly.type
_entity_poly.pdbx_seq_one_letter_code
_entity_poly.pdbx_strand_id
1 'polypeptide(L)'
;MTAQRPALRMLGLLDEFAKLDPEMQIQQISVFLRIVEKPDLSMRELEQLTGLSSSSVSRNVSALSKVHRKGQPGHDLVATYEDTQDRRIKRVKPTPKGMKVFNTLNMVIGL
;
A
#
# COMPACT_ATOMS: atom_id res chain seq x y z
N MET A 1 -14.76 0.63 31.35
CA MET A 1 -14.43 1.64 30.30
C MET A 1 -13.21 1.20 29.46
N THR A 2 -13.18 -0.03 28.92
CA THR A 2 -11.95 -0.59 28.32
C THR A 2 -12.04 -0.83 26.81
N ALA A 3 -13.22 -0.63 26.21
CA ALA A 3 -13.49 -0.92 24.80
C ALA A 3 -13.11 0.22 23.82
N GLN A 4 -12.80 1.43 24.31
CA GLN A 4 -12.54 2.59 23.42
C GLN A 4 -11.11 2.64 22.85
N ARG A 5 -10.13 1.95 23.45
CA ARG A 5 -8.72 2.04 23.02
C ARG A 5 -8.44 1.46 21.62
N PRO A 6 -9.03 0.33 21.20
CA PRO A 6 -8.81 -0.20 19.85
C PRO A 6 -9.38 0.70 18.75
N ALA A 7 -10.59 1.23 18.95
CA ALA A 7 -11.24 2.10 17.97
C ALA A 7 -10.44 3.38 17.73
N LEU A 8 -9.90 4.00 18.79
CA LEU A 8 -9.03 5.19 18.66
C LEU A 8 -7.75 4.90 17.86
N ARG A 9 -7.15 3.71 18.01
CA ARG A 9 -5.97 3.33 17.21
C ARG A 9 -6.31 3.10 15.75
N MET A 10 -7.46 2.48 15.47
CA MET A 10 -7.96 2.30 14.10
C MET A 10 -8.25 3.66 13.44
N LEU A 11 -8.88 4.59 14.16
CA LEU A 11 -9.08 5.96 13.68
C LEU A 11 -7.75 6.65 13.41
N GLY A 12 -6.76 6.55 14.31
CA GLY A 12 -5.43 7.12 14.08
C GLY A 12 -4.74 6.55 12.84
N LEU A 13 -4.91 5.25 12.54
CA LEU A 13 -4.41 4.66 11.29
C LEU A 13 -5.08 5.31 10.06
N LEU A 14 -6.40 5.48 10.10
CA LEU A 14 -7.14 6.10 8.99
C LEU A 14 -6.73 7.57 8.83
N ASP A 15 -6.52 8.29 9.93
CA ASP A 15 -6.08 9.68 9.92
C ASP A 15 -4.70 9.83 9.26
N GLU A 16 -3.76 8.91 9.49
CA GLU A 16 -2.45 8.94 8.81
C GLU A 16 -2.57 8.75 7.29
N PHE A 17 -3.50 7.89 6.82
CA PHE A 17 -3.78 7.77 5.39
C PHE A 17 -4.50 9.01 4.83
N ALA A 18 -5.44 9.58 5.59
CA ALA A 18 -6.16 10.79 5.20
C ALA A 18 -5.24 12.01 5.05
N LYS A 19 -4.11 12.08 5.77
CA LYS A 19 -3.07 13.10 5.57
C LYS A 19 -2.37 13.00 4.21
N LEU A 20 -2.33 11.81 3.62
CA LEU A 20 -1.74 11.58 2.29
C LEU A 20 -2.74 11.90 1.19
N ASP A 21 -3.97 11.41 1.35
CA ASP A 21 -5.10 11.68 0.48
C ASP A 21 -6.40 11.48 1.28
N PRO A 22 -7.21 12.54 1.49
CA PRO A 22 -8.46 12.43 2.24
C PRO A 22 -9.51 11.54 1.54
N GLU A 23 -9.36 11.28 0.23
CA GLU A 23 -10.22 10.40 -0.55
C GLU A 23 -9.56 9.04 -0.86
N MET A 24 -8.49 8.68 -0.13
CA MET A 24 -7.79 7.42 -0.33
C MET A 24 -8.74 6.22 -0.18
N GLN A 25 -8.78 5.38 -1.20
CA GLN A 25 -9.68 4.22 -1.22
C GLN A 25 -9.18 3.15 -0.24
N ILE A 26 -10.08 2.54 0.53
CA ILE A 26 -9.78 1.44 1.46
C ILE A 26 -9.02 0.30 0.76
N GLN A 27 -9.33 0.03 -0.51
CA GLN A 27 -8.62 -0.98 -1.31
C GLN A 27 -7.14 -0.63 -1.51
N GLN A 28 -6.79 0.64 -1.69
CA GLN A 28 -5.40 1.10 -1.81
C GLN A 28 -4.64 0.91 -0.49
N ILE A 29 -5.29 1.26 0.63
CA ILE A 29 -4.73 1.04 1.97
C ILE A 29 -4.44 -0.45 2.20
N SER A 30 -5.41 -1.32 1.90
CA SER A 30 -5.27 -2.77 2.04
C SER A 30 -4.15 -3.34 1.16
N VAL A 31 -4.08 -2.92 -0.11
CA VAL A 31 -3.00 -3.32 -1.03
C VAL A 31 -1.63 -2.86 -0.54
N PHE A 32 -1.51 -1.62 -0.05
CA PHE A 32 -0.26 -1.11 0.51
C PHE A 32 0.19 -1.93 1.72
N LEU A 33 -0.69 -2.17 2.68
CA LEU A 33 -0.37 -2.95 3.88
C LEU A 33 0.05 -4.39 3.52
N ARG A 34 -0.59 -5.01 2.51
CA ARG A 34 -0.18 -6.33 2.01
C ARG A 34 1.24 -6.32 1.41
N ILE A 35 1.59 -5.28 0.67
CA ILE A 35 2.93 -5.13 0.06
C ILE A 35 3.99 -4.89 1.13
N VAL A 36 3.66 -4.17 2.20
CA VAL A 36 4.58 -3.99 3.34
C VAL A 36 4.77 -5.30 4.12
N GLU A 37 3.67 -6.02 4.38
CA GLU A 37 3.71 -7.32 5.08
C GLU A 37 4.57 -8.34 4.32
N LYS A 38 4.45 -8.38 2.99
CA LYS A 38 5.22 -9.27 2.13
C LYS A 38 5.78 -8.49 0.94
N PRO A 39 6.98 -7.90 1.07
CA PRO A 39 7.65 -7.20 -0.02
C PRO A 39 8.04 -8.14 -1.16
N ASP A 40 8.37 -7.55 -2.31
CA ASP A 40 8.91 -8.22 -3.49
C ASP A 40 7.95 -9.21 -4.17
N LEU A 41 6.64 -9.09 -3.92
CA LEU A 41 5.60 -9.84 -4.62
C LEU A 41 5.56 -9.51 -6.10
N SER A 42 5.35 -10.51 -6.94
CA SER A 42 4.88 -10.28 -8.30
C SER A 42 3.43 -9.75 -8.30
N MET A 43 3.04 -9.05 -9.36
CA MET A 43 1.64 -8.59 -9.53
C MET A 43 0.64 -9.75 -9.43
N ARG A 44 1.00 -10.93 -9.95
CA ARG A 44 0.17 -12.14 -9.90
C ARG A 44 0.02 -12.69 -8.49
N GLU A 45 1.08 -12.74 -7.70
CA GLU A 45 0.98 -13.14 -6.29
C GLU A 45 0.14 -12.15 -5.49
N LEU A 46 0.25 -10.85 -5.79
CA LEU A 46 -0.58 -9.83 -5.18
C LEU A 46 -2.07 -10.00 -5.54
N GLU A 47 -2.40 -10.33 -6.80
CA GLU A 47 -3.76 -10.71 -7.21
C GLU A 47 -4.28 -11.89 -6.38
N GLN A 48 -3.48 -12.96 -6.24
CA GLN A 48 -3.86 -14.14 -5.46
C GLN A 48 -4.09 -13.83 -3.97
N LEU A 49 -3.23 -13.01 -3.36
CA LEU A 49 -3.32 -12.66 -1.94
C LEU A 49 -4.49 -11.71 -1.62
N THR A 50 -4.87 -10.87 -2.59
CA THR A 50 -5.93 -9.87 -2.40
C THR A 50 -7.27 -10.31 -2.96
N GLY A 51 -7.32 -11.33 -3.80
CA GLY A 51 -8.52 -11.75 -4.54
C GLY A 51 -8.98 -10.74 -5.60
N LEU A 52 -8.14 -9.76 -5.93
CA LEU A 52 -8.47 -8.69 -6.88
C LEU A 52 -8.14 -9.11 -8.31
N SER A 53 -8.90 -8.56 -9.27
CA SER A 53 -8.56 -8.67 -10.69
C SER A 53 -7.23 -8.00 -11.01
N SER A 54 -6.54 -8.45 -12.05
CA SER A 54 -5.31 -7.83 -12.54
C SER A 54 -5.46 -6.34 -12.84
N SER A 55 -6.59 -5.94 -13.41
CA SER A 55 -6.93 -4.53 -13.65
C SER A 55 -7.10 -3.71 -12.37
N SER A 56 -7.58 -4.32 -11.29
CA SER A 56 -7.73 -3.68 -9.99
C SER A 56 -6.40 -3.58 -9.26
N VAL A 57 -5.59 -4.65 -9.26
CA VAL A 57 -4.23 -4.60 -8.71
C VAL A 57 -3.39 -3.55 -9.42
N SER A 58 -3.41 -3.53 -10.76
CA SER A 58 -2.69 -2.53 -11.54
C SER A 58 -3.11 -1.09 -11.21
N ARG A 59 -4.41 -0.83 -11.06
CA ARG A 59 -4.92 0.50 -10.67
C ARG A 59 -4.44 0.91 -9.27
N ASN A 60 -4.55 0.03 -8.28
CA ASN A 60 -4.12 0.32 -6.90
C ASN A 60 -2.60 0.53 -6.82
N VAL A 61 -1.81 -0.38 -7.39
CA VAL A 61 -0.34 -0.24 -7.42
C VAL A 61 0.06 1.06 -8.14
N SER A 62 -0.62 1.42 -9.22
CA SER A 62 -0.36 2.67 -9.92
C SER A 62 -0.68 3.91 -9.09
N ALA A 63 -1.78 3.91 -8.34
CA ALA A 63 -2.14 5.02 -7.45
C ALA A 63 -1.16 5.16 -6.28
N LEU A 64 -0.66 4.03 -5.76
CA LEU A 64 0.30 3.99 -4.68
C LEU A 64 1.75 4.28 -5.14
N SER A 65 2.02 4.24 -6.44
CA SER A 65 3.35 4.50 -7.01
C SER A 65 3.66 6.01 -7.07
N LYS A 66 4.91 6.37 -7.38
CA LYS A 66 5.30 7.79 -7.55
C LYS A 66 4.56 8.50 -8.67
N VAL A 67 4.30 7.78 -9.77
CA VAL A 67 3.60 8.31 -10.94
C VAL A 67 2.43 7.38 -11.28
N HIS A 68 1.25 7.96 -11.34
CA HIS A 68 0.01 7.30 -11.75
C HIS A 68 0.05 6.97 -13.25
N ARG A 69 -0.78 6.01 -13.70
CA ARG A 69 -0.92 5.57 -15.10
C ARG A 69 -1.20 6.71 -16.09
N LYS A 70 -1.73 7.83 -15.60
CA LYS A 70 -2.09 9.02 -16.40
C LYS A 70 -1.02 10.13 -16.34
N GLY A 71 0.16 9.85 -15.78
CA GLY A 71 1.24 10.84 -15.59
C GLY A 71 1.03 11.77 -14.39
N GLN A 72 -0.07 11.63 -13.65
CA GLN A 72 -0.33 12.38 -12.43
C GLN A 72 0.55 11.87 -11.29
N PRO A 73 0.94 12.73 -10.32
CA PRO A 73 1.61 12.27 -9.10
C PRO A 73 0.76 11.24 -8.37
N GLY A 74 1.37 10.12 -7.97
CA GLY A 74 0.75 9.18 -7.03
C GLY A 74 1.34 9.33 -5.62
N HIS A 75 0.99 8.41 -4.72
CA HIS A 75 1.33 8.54 -3.30
C HIS A 75 2.81 8.26 -2.98
N ASP A 76 3.57 7.66 -3.91
CA ASP A 76 4.98 7.27 -3.72
C ASP A 76 5.18 6.35 -2.50
N LEU A 77 4.21 5.47 -2.23
CA LEU A 77 4.27 4.48 -1.13
C LEU A 77 4.86 3.14 -1.59
N VAL A 78 4.69 2.79 -2.86
CA VAL A 78 5.22 1.55 -3.45
C VAL A 78 6.00 1.82 -4.73
N ALA A 79 6.92 0.92 -5.06
CA ALA A 79 7.66 0.92 -6.32
C ALA A 79 7.45 -0.39 -7.06
N THR A 80 7.43 -0.32 -8.38
CA THR A 80 7.45 -1.50 -9.26
C THR A 80 8.84 -1.66 -9.87
N TYR A 81 9.26 -2.90 -10.10
CA TYR A 81 10.52 -3.21 -10.77
C TYR A 81 10.42 -4.53 -11.55
N GLU A 82 11.32 -4.71 -12.52
CA GLU A 82 11.40 -5.95 -13.31
C GLU A 82 12.13 -7.04 -12.51
N ASP A 83 11.64 -8.27 -12.56
CA ASP A 83 12.33 -9.42 -11.99
C ASP A 83 13.68 -9.65 -12.70
N THR A 84 14.71 -9.94 -11.90
CA THR A 84 16.07 -10.23 -12.39
C THR A 84 16.18 -11.50 -13.23
N GLN A 85 15.32 -12.49 -13.00
CA GLN A 85 15.29 -13.79 -13.67
C GLN A 85 14.37 -13.77 -14.91
N ASP A 86 13.25 -13.05 -14.84
CA ASP A 86 12.33 -12.89 -15.96
C ASP A 86 11.74 -11.47 -16.00
N ARG A 87 12.31 -10.60 -16.84
CA ARG A 87 11.93 -9.19 -16.97
C ARG A 87 10.45 -8.95 -17.34
N ARG A 88 9.73 -9.98 -17.82
CA ARG A 88 8.29 -9.91 -18.08
C ARG A 88 7.47 -9.85 -16.80
N ILE A 89 8.03 -10.31 -15.68
CA ILE A 89 7.41 -10.27 -14.36
C ILE A 89 7.70 -8.91 -13.73
N LYS A 90 6.62 -8.20 -13.38
CA LYS A 90 6.69 -7.00 -12.55
C LYS A 90 6.51 -7.37 -11.09
N ARG A 91 7.44 -6.90 -10.26
CA ARG A 91 7.41 -7.02 -8.80
C ARG A 91 7.08 -5.68 -8.15
N VAL A 92 6.59 -5.73 -6.92
CA VAL A 92 6.22 -4.57 -6.10
C VAL A 92 6.86 -4.64 -4.72
N LYS A 93 7.27 -3.49 -4.20
CA LYS A 93 7.81 -3.34 -2.84
C LYS A 93 7.52 -1.94 -2.29
N PRO A 94 7.56 -1.73 -0.96
CA PRO A 94 7.42 -0.39 -0.41
C PRO A 94 8.61 0.51 -0.80
N THR A 95 8.36 1.80 -0.98
CA THR A 95 9.42 2.81 -1.10
C THR A 95 9.96 3.19 0.27
N PRO A 96 11.08 3.95 0.35
CA PRO A 96 11.50 4.56 1.61
C PRO A 96 10.42 5.46 2.24
N LYS A 97 9.62 6.17 1.43
CA LYS A 97 8.48 6.97 1.92
C LYS A 97 7.37 6.06 2.47
N GLY A 98 7.03 4.98 1.75
CA GLY A 98 6.08 3.97 2.21
C GLY A 98 6.47 3.37 3.55
N MET A 99 7.74 2.99 3.72
CA MET A 99 8.22 2.46 5.00
C MET A 99 8.17 3.50 6.13
N LYS A 100 8.44 4.79 5.85
CA LYS A 100 8.26 5.86 6.84
C LYS A 100 6.80 5.97 7.30
N VAL A 101 5.85 5.94 6.36
CA VAL A 101 4.42 5.95 6.68
C VAL A 101 4.06 4.73 7.54
N PHE A 102 4.49 3.53 7.15
CA PHE A 102 4.24 2.32 7.92
C PHE A 102 4.81 2.39 9.34
N ASN A 103 6.01 2.95 9.52
CA ASN A 103 6.59 3.13 10.85
C ASN A 103 5.74 4.06 11.72
N THR A 104 5.19 5.14 11.16
CA THR A 104 4.22 6.01 11.87
C THR A 104 2.97 5.24 12.26
N LEU A 105 2.42 4.42 11.35
CA LEU A 105 1.27 3.56 11.66
C LEU A 105 1.58 2.59 12.79
N ASN A 106 2.76 1.97 12.79
CA ASN A 106 3.18 1.03 13.81
C ASN A 106 3.24 1.70 15.20
N MET A 107 3.74 2.93 15.27
CA MET A 107 3.73 3.74 16.49
C MET A 107 2.30 4.04 16.99
N VAL A 108 1.36 4.35 16.09
CA VAL A 108 -0.04 4.62 16.42
C VAL A 108 -0.76 3.36 16.94
N ILE A 109 -0.53 2.22 16.30
CA ILE A 109 -1.12 0.94 16.71
C ILE A 109 -0.44 0.41 17.98
N GLY A 110 0.78 0.86 18.30
CA GLY A 110 1.53 0.46 19.49
C GLY A 110 1.97 -0.99 19.45
N LEU A 111 2.40 -1.45 18.27
CA LEU A 111 3.04 -2.75 18.03
C LEU A 111 4.56 -2.62 17.95
#